data_AF-A0A357L415-F1
#
_entry.id   AF-A0A357L415-F1
#
_cell.length_a   1.000
_cell.length_b   1.000
_cell.length_c   1.000
_cell.angle_alpha   90.00
_cell.angle_beta   90.00
_cell.angle_gamma   90.00
#
_symmetry.space_group_name_H-M   'P 1'
#
loop_
_entity.id
_entity.type
_entity.pdbx_description
1 polymer ?
#
loop_
_entity_poly.entity_id
_entity_poly.type
_entity_poly.pdbx_seq_one_letter_code
_entity_poly.pdbx_strand_id
1 'polypeptide(L)'
;MVCGVGEPLLLFASPLPIYRRPGTRERRRRDLFMRFVAAALLLLAACAPEAAPPAACCTATITAVVPAGAPAVYLTGNLAGLGPWRPDALLMEGEGSERVARVTAPRGSVLEYKFTLGSWEREALGPSGMVMANFRLAMEDNVSARHEIVDFKKDVKEYIADWKGSGVKGTLRYWTDVASRFLSEKRHVSIWLPPGYDQDTERRYKVLYMSDGQNLFDPRIANTGVDWGVDEALTALVEEGAIEPVIVVGVWSSAMRGPEYSPWHRAPDYARFLIEELMPRVNAEYRTLTG
;
A
#
# COMPACT_ATOMS: atom_id res chain seq x y z
N MET A 1 -41.65 -43.85 -7.41
CA MET A 1 -41.44 -45.19 -6.82
C MET A 1 -40.23 -45.80 -7.53
N VAL A 2 -39.11 -45.96 -6.79
CA VAL A 2 -37.87 -46.75 -7.09
C VAL A 2 -36.98 -46.18 -8.23
N CYS A 3 -35.74 -45.69 -8.07
CA CYS A 3 -34.46 -46.08 -7.39
C CYS A 3 -33.68 -47.28 -8.00
N GLY A 4 -32.35 -47.10 -8.18
CA GLY A 4 -31.33 -48.15 -8.45
C GLY A 4 -30.58 -47.90 -9.77
N VAL A 5 -29.32 -47.47 -9.85
CA VAL A 5 -28.02 -47.89 -9.25
C VAL A 5 -27.64 -49.34 -9.58
N GLY A 6 -26.48 -49.53 -10.24
CA GLY A 6 -25.80 -50.83 -10.34
C GLY A 6 -24.81 -50.98 -11.51
N GLU A 7 -23.52 -50.67 -11.25
CA GLU A 7 -22.31 -51.23 -11.89
C GLU A 7 -22.26 -52.79 -11.81
N PRO A 8 -21.19 -53.51 -12.26
CA PRO A 8 -20.29 -53.39 -13.42
C PRO A 8 -20.12 -54.75 -14.16
N LEU A 9 -19.40 -54.83 -15.29
CA LEU A 9 -18.98 -56.12 -15.88
C LEU A 9 -17.48 -56.21 -16.21
N LEU A 10 -16.81 -57.01 -15.37
CA LEU A 10 -15.66 -57.93 -15.54
C LEU A 10 -15.01 -58.02 -16.95
N LEU A 11 -13.71 -57.73 -17.08
CA LEU A 11 -12.54 -58.62 -16.88
C LEU A 11 -12.41 -59.78 -17.90
N PHE A 12 -11.49 -59.62 -18.86
CA PHE A 12 -10.78 -60.72 -19.51
C PHE A 12 -9.29 -60.62 -19.21
N ALA A 13 -8.78 -61.68 -18.58
CA ALA A 13 -7.41 -61.88 -18.16
C ALA A 13 -6.54 -62.38 -19.31
N SER A 14 -5.30 -61.87 -19.39
CA SER A 14 -4.20 -62.48 -20.15
C SER A 14 -3.27 -63.25 -19.20
N PRO A 15 -2.69 -64.38 -19.63
CA PRO A 15 -2.03 -65.32 -18.72
C PRO A 15 -0.64 -64.86 -18.27
N LEU A 16 -0.38 -65.01 -16.98
CA LEU A 16 0.89 -64.75 -16.30
C LEU A 16 1.97 -65.77 -16.71
N PRO A 17 3.23 -65.33 -16.94
CA PRO A 17 4.36 -66.23 -17.12
C PRO A 17 4.79 -66.85 -15.78
N ILE A 18 4.99 -68.17 -15.82
CA ILE A 18 5.46 -69.04 -14.74
C ILE A 18 6.88 -68.62 -14.31
N TYR A 19 7.01 -68.03 -13.12
CA TYR A 19 8.32 -67.75 -12.52
C TYR A 19 8.79 -68.96 -11.69
N ARG A 20 9.87 -69.61 -12.15
CA ARG A 20 10.54 -70.73 -11.49
C ARG A 20 11.12 -70.30 -10.13
N ARG A 21 10.88 -71.11 -9.09
CA ARG A 21 11.51 -70.93 -7.77
C ARG A 21 13.03 -71.09 -7.87
N PRO A 22 13.85 -70.11 -7.44
CA PRO A 22 15.30 -70.27 -7.33
C PRO A 22 15.67 -71.20 -6.18
N GLY A 23 16.66 -72.05 -6.42
CA GLY A 23 17.17 -73.04 -5.47
C GLY A 23 17.83 -72.43 -4.23
N THR A 24 17.90 -73.25 -3.19
CA THR A 24 18.29 -73.00 -1.79
C THR A 24 19.74 -72.52 -1.55
N ARG A 25 20.44 -71.99 -2.57
CA ARG A 25 21.83 -71.51 -2.45
C ARG A 25 21.98 -69.99 -2.39
N GLU A 26 20.92 -69.23 -2.66
CA GLU A 26 20.96 -67.75 -2.76
C GLU A 26 20.44 -67.01 -1.51
N ARG A 27 20.09 -67.74 -0.44
CA ARG A 27 19.58 -67.16 0.82
C ARG A 27 20.68 -66.81 1.83
N ARG A 28 21.96 -67.05 1.53
CA ARG A 28 23.09 -66.88 2.46
C ARG A 28 24.03 -65.71 2.16
N ARG A 29 23.67 -64.83 1.20
CA ARG A 29 24.47 -63.64 0.84
C ARG A 29 23.78 -62.30 1.12
N ARG A 30 22.54 -62.30 1.63
CA ARG A 30 21.78 -61.07 1.94
C ARG A 30 21.93 -60.54 3.37
N ASP A 31 22.48 -61.33 4.30
CA ASP A 31 22.62 -60.91 5.71
C ASP A 31 23.98 -60.29 6.09
N LEU A 32 24.90 -60.13 5.14
CA LEU A 32 26.23 -59.52 5.42
C LEU A 32 26.49 -58.19 4.70
N PHE A 33 25.54 -57.70 3.90
CA PHE A 33 25.65 -56.42 3.20
C PHE A 33 24.73 -55.32 3.77
N MET A 34 24.16 -55.55 4.95
CA MET A 34 23.27 -54.62 5.65
C MET A 34 23.76 -54.34 7.08
N ARG A 35 25.08 -54.35 7.28
CA ARG A 35 25.74 -53.91 8.53
C ARG A 35 26.97 -53.01 8.32
N PHE A 36 27.27 -52.60 7.08
CA PHE A 36 28.40 -51.71 6.78
C PHE A 36 28.04 -50.39 6.08
N VAL A 37 26.76 -50.12 5.81
CA VAL A 37 26.34 -48.80 5.25
C VAL A 37 25.96 -47.79 6.35
N ALA A 38 25.75 -48.23 7.59
CA ALA A 38 25.41 -47.35 8.72
C ALA A 38 26.61 -46.64 9.38
N ALA A 39 27.85 -46.95 8.98
CA ALA A 39 29.06 -46.33 9.56
C ALA A 39 29.79 -45.35 8.62
N ALA A 40 29.31 -45.16 7.39
CA ALA A 40 29.88 -44.20 6.43
C ALA A 40 29.06 -42.90 6.26
N LEU A 41 27.90 -42.80 6.93
CA LEU A 41 27.04 -41.61 6.93
C LEU A 41 27.20 -40.72 8.19
N LEU A 42 28.12 -41.09 9.10
CA LEU A 42 28.42 -40.34 10.32
C LEU A 42 29.77 -39.60 10.28
N LEU A 43 30.47 -39.60 9.15
CA LEU A 43 31.76 -38.91 8.97
C LEU A 43 31.79 -37.89 7.82
N LEU A 44 30.65 -37.60 7.19
CA LEU A 44 30.51 -36.54 6.16
C LEU A 44 29.73 -35.31 6.65
N ALA A 45 29.47 -35.21 7.96
CA ALA A 45 28.77 -34.07 8.58
C ALA A 45 29.73 -33.02 9.20
N ALA A 46 30.98 -32.95 8.77
CA ALA A 46 32.00 -32.08 9.38
C ALA A 46 32.62 -31.03 8.44
N CYS A 47 32.00 -30.76 7.29
CA CYS A 47 32.42 -29.65 6.42
C CYS A 47 31.22 -29.11 5.61
N ALA A 48 30.17 -28.68 6.31
CA ALA A 48 29.44 -27.54 5.78
C ALA A 48 30.28 -26.31 6.14
N PRO A 49 30.63 -25.40 5.20
CA PRO A 49 31.19 -24.12 5.58
C PRO A 49 30.19 -23.48 6.53
N GLU A 50 30.63 -23.22 7.76
CA GLU A 50 29.90 -22.40 8.71
C GLU A 50 29.57 -21.11 7.96
N ALA A 51 28.27 -20.82 7.78
CA ALA A 51 27.85 -19.61 7.09
C ALA A 51 28.57 -18.45 7.77
N ALA A 52 29.41 -17.73 7.01
CA ALA A 52 30.18 -16.63 7.55
C ALA A 52 29.21 -15.73 8.34
N PRO A 53 29.53 -15.36 9.59
CA PRO A 53 28.65 -14.50 10.37
C PRO A 53 28.30 -13.29 9.49
N PRO A 54 27.02 -12.88 9.45
CA PRO A 54 26.62 -11.73 8.62
C PRO A 54 27.57 -10.59 8.93
N ALA A 55 28.24 -10.06 7.89
CA ALA A 55 29.34 -9.12 8.05
C ALA A 55 28.94 -8.04 9.07
N ALA A 56 29.60 -8.07 10.23
CA ALA A 56 29.24 -7.26 11.39
C ALA A 56 29.68 -5.81 11.19
N CYS A 57 28.86 -5.07 10.48
CA CYS A 57 28.79 -3.60 10.35
C CYS A 57 27.51 -3.38 9.54
N CYS A 58 26.70 -2.35 9.72
CA CYS A 58 26.96 -0.95 10.04
C CYS A 58 25.88 -0.38 10.97
N THR A 59 26.19 0.75 11.60
CA THR A 59 25.22 1.56 12.36
C THR A 59 24.93 2.86 11.61
N ALA A 60 23.65 3.10 11.32
CA ALA A 60 23.15 4.40 10.88
C ALA A 60 22.70 5.21 12.10
N THR A 61 23.27 6.40 12.30
CA THR A 61 22.82 7.37 13.30
C THR A 61 22.02 8.46 12.61
N ILE A 62 20.71 8.48 12.84
CA ILE A 62 19.78 9.40 12.17
C ILE A 62 19.35 10.44 13.18
N THR A 63 19.57 11.70 12.85
CA THR A 63 19.16 12.86 13.65
C THR A 63 18.05 13.62 12.94
N ALA A 64 16.95 13.88 13.64
CA ALA A 64 15.87 14.74 13.19
C ALA A 64 15.84 16.00 14.07
N VAL A 65 15.85 17.17 13.43
CA VAL A 65 15.59 18.46 14.05
C VAL A 65 14.11 18.75 13.88
N VAL A 66 13.38 18.85 14.97
CA VAL A 66 11.92 18.93 15.00
C VAL A 66 11.45 20.25 15.63
N PRO A 67 10.22 20.69 15.35
CA PRO A 67 9.67 21.91 15.94
C PRO A 67 9.66 21.82 17.47
N ALA A 68 9.84 22.96 18.13
CA ALA A 68 9.78 23.04 19.59
C ALA A 68 8.44 22.48 20.10
N GLY A 69 8.48 21.60 21.09
CA GLY A 69 7.29 20.96 21.65
C GLY A 69 6.71 19.82 20.81
N ALA A 70 7.41 19.36 19.76
CA ALA A 70 7.00 18.16 19.03
C ALA A 70 6.87 16.95 19.99
N PRO A 71 5.81 16.13 19.83
CA PRO A 71 5.57 14.97 20.68
C PRO A 71 6.59 13.85 20.37
N ALA A 72 6.28 12.61 20.79
CA ALA A 72 7.09 11.44 20.44
C ALA A 72 7.24 11.30 18.92
N VAL A 73 8.48 11.22 18.45
CA VAL A 73 8.83 11.06 17.02
C VAL A 73 9.39 9.68 16.82
N TYR A 74 8.92 9.01 15.77
CA TYR A 74 9.29 7.65 15.45
C TYR A 74 10.04 7.61 14.12
N LEU A 75 11.06 6.77 14.08
CA LEU A 75 11.72 6.33 12.85
C LEU A 75 11.04 5.03 12.39
N THR A 76 10.65 4.99 11.12
CA THR A 76 10.11 3.80 10.46
C THR A 76 10.86 3.55 9.16
N GLY A 77 10.87 2.31 8.66
CA GLY A 77 11.64 1.97 7.47
C GLY A 77 11.57 0.51 7.07
N ASN A 78 12.27 0.16 6.01
CA ASN A 78 12.18 -1.15 5.35
C ASN A 78 12.82 -2.32 6.15
N LEU A 79 13.77 -2.03 7.05
CA LEU A 79 14.51 -3.06 7.78
C LEU A 79 13.70 -3.66 8.95
N ALA A 80 14.01 -4.90 9.33
CA ALA A 80 13.33 -5.65 10.39
C ALA A 80 13.22 -4.87 11.72
N GLY A 81 14.28 -4.17 12.13
CA GLY A 81 14.32 -3.36 13.35
C GLY A 81 13.40 -2.13 13.33
N LEU A 82 12.87 -1.77 12.16
CA LEU A 82 11.91 -0.68 11.96
C LEU A 82 10.50 -1.21 11.63
N GLY A 83 10.23 -2.47 12.00
CA GLY A 83 8.91 -3.09 11.87
C GLY A 83 8.36 -3.02 10.43
N PRO A 84 9.16 -3.37 9.41
CA PRO A 84 9.03 -3.02 8.00
C PRO A 84 7.86 -2.10 7.65
N TRP A 85 8.10 -0.79 7.66
CA TRP A 85 7.10 0.26 7.43
C TRP A 85 5.96 0.30 8.46
N ARG A 86 6.23 -0.05 9.72
CA ARG A 86 5.34 0.22 10.85
C ARG A 86 5.60 1.64 11.38
N PRO A 87 4.62 2.55 11.37
CA PRO A 87 4.87 3.98 11.56
C PRO A 87 5.37 4.33 12.98
N ASP A 88 5.05 3.53 13.99
CA ASP A 88 5.46 3.66 15.40
C ASP A 88 6.61 2.70 15.79
N ALA A 89 7.43 2.27 14.83
CA ALA A 89 8.37 1.17 15.06
C ALA A 89 9.50 1.46 16.04
N LEU A 90 10.25 2.55 15.83
CA LEU A 90 11.40 2.92 16.66
C LEU A 90 11.21 4.34 17.20
N LEU A 91 10.91 4.46 18.48
CA LEU A 91 10.88 5.76 19.16
C LEU A 91 12.28 6.38 19.11
N MET A 92 12.38 7.63 18.65
CA MET A 92 13.63 8.37 18.64
C MET A 92 13.89 9.01 20.01
N GLU A 93 15.15 8.98 20.45
CA GLU A 93 15.59 9.50 21.73
C GLU A 93 16.07 10.95 21.59
N GLY A 94 15.80 11.80 22.59
CA GLY A 94 16.32 13.17 22.63
C GLY A 94 15.34 14.15 23.24
N GLU A 95 15.84 15.34 23.57
CA GLU A 95 15.08 16.42 24.20
C GLU A 95 15.12 17.69 23.35
N GLY A 96 14.26 18.66 23.69
CA GLY A 96 14.14 19.90 22.93
C GLY A 96 13.78 19.62 21.46
N SER A 97 14.57 20.17 20.55
CA SER A 97 14.37 20.05 19.10
C SER A 97 15.15 18.91 18.44
N GLU A 98 15.98 18.15 19.15
CA GLU A 98 16.75 17.05 18.52
C GLU A 98 16.22 15.68 18.92
N ARG A 99 16.07 14.80 17.93
CA ARG A 99 15.72 13.39 18.08
C ARG A 99 16.75 12.55 17.35
N VAL A 100 17.18 11.45 17.96
CA VAL A 100 18.22 10.57 17.43
C VAL A 100 17.74 9.12 17.50
N ALA A 101 17.93 8.40 16.40
CA ALA A 101 17.74 6.95 16.35
C ALA A 101 19.00 6.28 15.77
N ARG A 102 19.27 5.06 16.23
CA ARG A 102 20.36 4.23 15.73
C ARG A 102 19.78 2.95 15.16
N VAL A 103 20.15 2.62 13.93
CA VAL A 103 19.71 1.41 13.23
C VAL A 103 20.93 0.60 12.82
N THR A 104 20.95 -0.67 13.17
CA THR A 104 22.03 -1.59 12.79
C THR A 104 21.55 -2.56 11.71
N ALA A 105 22.41 -2.81 10.71
CA ALA A 105 22.10 -3.71 9.60
C ALA A 105 23.40 -4.25 8.99
N PRO A 106 23.43 -5.45 8.39
CA PRO A 106 24.63 -5.98 7.73
C PRO A 106 25.19 -5.10 6.61
N ARG A 107 26.48 -5.22 6.33
CA ARG A 107 27.15 -4.44 5.29
C ARG A 107 26.52 -4.72 3.93
N GLY A 108 26.33 -3.69 3.12
CA GLY A 108 25.65 -3.74 1.83
C GLY A 108 24.13 -3.68 1.93
N SER A 109 23.56 -3.60 3.15
CA SER A 109 22.12 -3.35 3.30
C SER A 109 21.75 -1.96 2.78
N VAL A 110 20.53 -1.82 2.27
CA VAL A 110 19.95 -0.52 1.93
C VAL A 110 18.90 -0.19 2.97
N LEU A 111 19.15 0.84 3.77
CA LEU A 111 18.19 1.38 4.72
C LEU A 111 17.33 2.44 4.02
N GLU A 112 16.03 2.20 3.94
CA GLU A 112 15.02 3.19 3.57
C GLU A 112 14.19 3.55 4.79
N TYR A 113 13.96 4.84 5.03
CA TYR A 113 13.27 5.29 6.25
C TYR A 113 12.50 6.60 6.09
N LYS A 114 11.61 6.85 7.05
CA LYS A 114 10.78 8.03 7.22
C LYS A 114 10.57 8.37 8.71
N PHE A 115 9.98 9.54 8.96
CA PHE A 115 9.64 10.02 10.29
C PHE A 115 8.14 10.21 10.44
N THR A 116 7.58 9.81 11.58
CA THR A 116 6.16 10.00 11.91
C THR A 116 5.97 10.35 13.39
N LEU A 117 4.75 10.73 13.77
CA LEU A 117 4.32 10.80 15.18
C LEU A 117 3.60 9.52 15.65
N GLY A 118 3.90 8.38 15.03
CA GLY A 118 3.32 7.06 15.35
C GLY A 118 2.23 6.59 14.39
N SER A 119 1.87 7.40 13.37
CA SER A 119 0.92 7.01 12.33
C SER A 119 1.26 7.65 10.98
N TRP A 120 0.82 7.05 9.88
CA TRP A 120 0.96 7.59 8.53
C TRP A 120 0.20 8.92 8.32
N GLU A 121 -0.78 9.21 9.17
CA GLU A 121 -1.50 10.48 9.14
C GLU A 121 -0.75 11.63 9.79
N ARG A 122 0.39 11.32 10.41
CA ARG A 122 1.28 12.28 11.07
C ARG A 122 2.71 12.13 10.55
N GLU A 123 2.87 11.94 9.24
CA GLU A 123 4.19 11.95 8.58
C GLU A 123 4.87 13.32 8.66
N ALA A 124 6.19 13.32 8.70
CA ALA A 124 7.01 14.53 8.73
C ALA A 124 6.93 15.33 7.42
N LEU A 125 6.89 16.65 7.58
CA LEU A 125 6.93 17.62 6.50
C LEU A 125 8.32 18.26 6.44
N GLY A 126 8.87 18.34 5.23
CA GLY A 126 10.13 19.03 4.97
C GLY A 126 9.93 20.53 4.74
N PRO A 127 11.00 21.29 4.48
CA PRO A 127 10.94 22.76 4.32
C PRO A 127 9.96 23.29 3.27
N SER A 128 9.60 22.48 2.28
CA SER A 128 8.56 22.80 1.29
C SER A 128 7.12 22.74 1.85
N GLY A 129 6.94 22.28 3.08
CA GLY A 129 5.63 21.97 3.66
C GLY A 129 5.02 20.65 3.16
N MET A 130 5.73 19.92 2.29
CA MET A 130 5.28 18.64 1.73
C MET A 130 5.84 17.46 2.52
N VAL A 131 5.15 16.31 2.40
CA VAL A 131 5.61 15.04 2.97
C VAL A 131 6.99 14.71 2.40
N MET A 132 7.92 14.39 3.28
CA MET A 132 9.27 14.02 2.88
C MET A 132 9.27 12.67 2.15
N ALA A 133 10.05 12.57 1.07
CA ALA A 133 10.27 11.29 0.39
C ALA A 133 10.98 10.29 1.32
N ASN A 134 10.93 9.00 0.96
CA ASN A 134 11.75 7.99 1.64
C ASN A 134 13.22 8.38 1.55
N PHE A 135 13.89 8.47 2.69
CA PHE A 135 15.36 8.59 2.71
C PHE A 135 15.97 7.24 2.44
N ARG A 136 17.12 7.22 1.77
CA ARG A 136 17.83 6.00 1.42
C ARG A 136 19.31 6.12 1.77
N LEU A 137 19.84 5.16 2.51
CA LEU A 137 21.25 5.07 2.91
C LEU A 137 21.79 3.67 2.58
N ALA A 138 22.94 3.61 1.92
CA ALA A 138 23.69 2.38 1.75
C ALA A 138 24.56 2.13 2.99
N MET A 139 24.38 0.96 3.61
CA MET A 139 25.08 0.55 4.83
C MET A 139 26.41 -0.10 4.46
N GLU A 140 27.36 0.68 3.92
CA GLU A 140 28.71 0.20 3.65
C GLU A 140 29.60 0.31 4.89
N ASP A 141 29.52 1.43 5.59
CA ASP A 141 30.18 1.70 6.86
C ASP A 141 29.20 2.40 7.81
N ASN A 142 29.64 2.73 9.03
CA ASN A 142 28.83 3.56 9.92
C ASN A 142 28.51 4.90 9.23
N VAL A 143 27.24 5.28 9.23
CA VAL A 143 26.74 6.45 8.50
C VAL A 143 25.93 7.34 9.44
N SER A 144 25.95 8.64 9.22
CA SER A 144 25.07 9.59 9.90
C SER A 144 24.29 10.42 8.89
N ALA A 145 23.06 10.77 9.26
CA ALA A 145 22.21 11.66 8.48
C ALA A 145 21.47 12.60 9.41
N ARG A 146 21.33 13.87 9.01
CA ARG A 146 20.61 14.89 9.76
C ARG A 146 19.53 15.49 8.87
N HIS A 147 18.32 15.62 9.41
CA HIS A 147 17.14 16.10 8.69
C HIS A 147 16.45 17.21 9.46
N GLU A 148 15.97 18.21 8.73
CA GLU A 148 15.11 19.25 9.29
C GLU A 148 13.65 18.92 8.99
N ILE A 149 12.85 18.79 10.05
CA ILE A 149 11.42 18.57 10.00
C ILE A 149 10.76 19.87 10.46
N VAL A 150 10.02 20.52 9.56
CA VAL A 150 9.43 21.83 9.85
C VAL A 150 8.05 21.72 10.49
N ASP A 151 7.34 20.62 10.22
CA ASP A 151 6.05 20.28 10.83
C ASP A 151 5.71 18.81 10.56
N PHE A 152 4.53 18.35 10.98
CA PHE A 152 3.97 17.05 10.65
C PHE A 152 2.58 17.21 10.00
N LYS A 153 2.15 16.22 9.22
CA LYS A 153 0.80 16.19 8.63
C LYS A 153 -0.26 16.49 9.69
N LYS A 154 -1.25 17.30 9.32
CA LYS A 154 -2.39 17.71 10.14
C LYS A 154 -3.55 16.73 9.98
N ASP A 155 -4.60 16.90 10.79
CA ASP A 155 -5.82 16.14 10.58
C ASP A 155 -6.41 16.51 9.21
N VAL A 156 -6.92 15.49 8.50
CA VAL A 156 -7.52 15.67 7.17
C VAL A 156 -8.63 16.74 7.17
N LYS A 157 -9.38 16.89 8.28
CA LYS A 157 -10.42 17.91 8.41
C LYS A 157 -9.85 19.32 8.32
N GLU A 158 -8.64 19.54 8.82
CA GLU A 158 -7.97 20.84 8.71
C GLU A 158 -7.61 21.14 7.25
N TYR A 159 -7.12 20.15 6.51
CA TYR A 159 -6.82 20.32 5.08
C TYR A 159 -8.09 20.51 4.23
N ILE A 160 -9.17 19.80 4.54
CA ILE A 160 -10.48 20.01 3.91
C ILE A 160 -10.99 21.43 4.15
N ALA A 161 -10.84 21.95 5.37
CA ALA A 161 -11.26 23.31 5.71
C ALA A 161 -10.41 24.37 5.01
N ASP A 162 -9.10 24.14 4.87
CA ASP A 162 -8.16 24.98 4.11
C ASP A 162 -7.77 24.34 2.77
N TRP A 163 -8.77 24.04 1.94
CA TRP A 163 -8.50 23.46 0.61
C TRP A 163 -7.67 24.39 -0.27
N LYS A 164 -7.72 25.71 -0.06
CA LYS A 164 -6.95 26.69 -0.86
C LYS A 164 -5.45 26.52 -0.70
N GLY A 165 -5.00 26.09 0.49
CA GLY A 165 -3.59 25.78 0.73
C GLY A 165 -3.06 24.56 -0.03
N SER A 166 -3.91 23.84 -0.79
CA SER A 166 -3.48 22.72 -1.65
C SER A 166 -2.72 23.17 -2.90
N GLY A 167 -2.97 24.39 -3.37
CA GLY A 167 -2.46 24.88 -4.65
C GLY A 167 -3.32 24.52 -5.86
N VAL A 168 -4.46 23.86 -5.66
CA VAL A 168 -5.38 23.43 -6.74
C VAL A 168 -5.76 24.58 -7.67
N LYS A 169 -5.80 24.31 -8.98
CA LYS A 169 -6.30 25.24 -10.00
C LYS A 169 -7.80 25.05 -10.18
N GLY A 170 -8.60 25.96 -9.62
CA GLY A 170 -10.07 25.88 -9.65
C GLY A 170 -10.66 25.95 -8.25
N THR A 171 -11.81 25.31 -8.05
CA THR A 171 -12.49 25.29 -6.75
C THR A 171 -12.72 23.86 -6.28
N LEU A 172 -12.21 23.52 -5.09
CA LEU A 172 -12.56 22.28 -4.41
C LEU A 172 -13.73 22.50 -3.44
N ARG A 173 -14.66 21.54 -3.46
CA ARG A 173 -15.70 21.37 -2.45
C ARG A 173 -15.64 19.94 -1.94
N TYR A 174 -15.84 19.76 -0.64
CA TYR A 174 -15.85 18.44 -0.03
C TYR A 174 -17.22 18.16 0.56
N TRP A 175 -17.77 16.99 0.25
CA TRP A 175 -18.85 16.40 1.03
C TRP A 175 -18.23 15.37 1.96
N THR A 176 -18.31 15.62 3.27
CA THR A 176 -17.79 14.69 4.28
C THR A 176 -18.87 13.75 4.76
N ASP A 177 -18.49 12.52 5.11
CA ASP A 177 -19.36 11.56 5.78
C ASP A 177 -20.66 11.25 5.00
N VAL A 178 -20.59 11.19 3.67
CA VAL A 178 -21.71 10.82 2.79
C VAL A 178 -22.11 9.37 3.09
N ALA A 179 -23.29 9.20 3.66
CA ALA A 179 -23.88 7.89 3.91
C ALA A 179 -24.46 7.30 2.62
N SER A 180 -24.50 5.97 2.55
CA SER A 180 -25.09 5.21 1.46
C SER A 180 -25.88 4.05 2.02
N ARG A 181 -26.97 3.66 1.34
CA ARG A 181 -27.70 2.43 1.66
C ARG A 181 -27.00 1.16 1.14
N PHE A 182 -26.01 1.32 0.26
CA PHE A 182 -25.27 0.22 -0.38
C PHE A 182 -23.91 -0.01 0.26
N LEU A 183 -23.26 1.04 0.75
CA LEU A 183 -21.94 0.96 1.35
C LEU A 183 -22.03 0.76 2.87
N SER A 184 -21.10 -0.01 3.42
CA SER A 184 -21.01 -0.21 4.87
C SER A 184 -20.34 0.95 5.61
N GLU A 185 -19.58 1.77 4.89
CA GLU A 185 -18.83 2.89 5.44
C GLU A 185 -19.21 4.17 4.71
N LYS A 186 -19.18 5.29 5.44
CA LYS A 186 -19.42 6.62 4.86
C LYS A 186 -18.27 7.02 3.94
N ARG A 187 -18.54 7.90 2.98
CA ARG A 187 -17.57 8.36 1.99
C ARG A 187 -17.32 9.85 2.11
N HIS A 188 -16.07 10.26 2.02
CA HIS A 188 -15.75 11.61 1.61
C HIS A 188 -15.84 11.69 0.08
N VAL A 189 -16.32 12.81 -0.44
CA VAL A 189 -16.39 13.08 -1.88
C VAL A 189 -15.78 14.45 -2.14
N SER A 190 -14.80 14.51 -3.03
CA SER A 190 -14.19 15.72 -3.55
C SER A 190 -14.88 16.13 -4.84
N ILE A 191 -15.34 17.37 -4.93
CA ILE A 191 -15.91 17.95 -6.14
C ILE A 191 -14.99 19.08 -6.57
N TRP A 192 -14.32 18.88 -7.70
CA TRP A 192 -13.53 19.92 -8.35
C TRP A 192 -14.35 20.60 -9.43
N LEU A 193 -14.38 21.92 -9.36
CA LEU A 193 -15.05 22.79 -10.32
C LEU A 193 -13.98 23.52 -11.14
N PRO A 194 -14.12 23.54 -12.48
CA PRO A 194 -13.12 24.15 -13.33
C PRO A 194 -13.05 25.67 -13.10
N PRO A 195 -11.90 26.30 -13.38
CA PRO A 195 -11.80 27.76 -13.41
C PRO A 195 -12.92 28.37 -14.27
N GLY A 196 -13.53 29.46 -13.80
CA GLY A 196 -14.65 30.08 -14.50
C GLY A 196 -16.04 29.54 -14.13
N TYR A 197 -16.14 28.45 -13.34
CA TYR A 197 -17.43 27.80 -13.04
C TYR A 197 -18.48 28.79 -12.52
N ASP A 198 -18.15 29.61 -11.52
CA ASP A 198 -19.10 30.54 -10.89
C ASP A 198 -19.36 31.82 -11.73
N GLN A 199 -18.54 32.09 -12.75
CA GLN A 199 -18.67 33.25 -13.64
C GLN A 199 -19.66 32.99 -14.79
N ASP A 200 -19.69 31.75 -15.31
CA ASP A 200 -20.62 31.33 -16.36
C ASP A 200 -21.80 30.56 -15.75
N THR A 201 -22.86 31.29 -15.39
CA THR A 201 -24.03 30.74 -14.67
C THR A 201 -24.95 29.89 -15.54
N GLU A 202 -24.90 30.08 -16.86
CA GLU A 202 -25.75 29.35 -17.81
C GLU A 202 -25.09 28.07 -18.29
N ARG A 203 -23.75 28.04 -18.35
CA ARG A 203 -23.01 26.86 -18.78
C ARG A 203 -23.26 25.64 -17.90
N ARG A 204 -23.40 24.51 -18.57
CA ARG A 204 -23.51 23.17 -17.99
C ARG A 204 -22.26 22.38 -18.37
N TYR A 205 -21.83 21.47 -17.49
CA TYR A 205 -20.54 20.80 -17.57
C TYR A 205 -20.72 19.28 -17.63
N LYS A 206 -19.90 18.59 -18.43
CA LYS A 206 -19.77 17.13 -18.30
C LYS A 206 -19.16 16.80 -16.93
N VAL A 207 -19.45 15.61 -16.41
CA VAL A 207 -18.94 15.17 -15.11
C VAL A 207 -18.08 13.93 -15.29
N LEU A 208 -16.85 13.99 -14.79
CA LEU A 208 -15.93 12.86 -14.68
C LEU A 208 -15.98 12.32 -13.25
N TYR A 209 -16.42 11.07 -13.08
CA TYR A 209 -16.39 10.38 -11.79
C TYR A 209 -15.11 9.57 -11.66
N MET A 210 -14.40 9.75 -10.55
CA MET A 210 -13.13 9.08 -10.27
C MET A 210 -13.18 8.41 -8.89
N SER A 211 -12.69 7.18 -8.83
CA SER A 211 -12.39 6.49 -7.57
C SER A 211 -11.12 7.05 -6.92
N ASP A 212 -10.84 6.65 -5.68
CA ASP A 212 -9.64 7.09 -4.93
C ASP A 212 -9.52 8.63 -4.81
N GLY A 213 -10.67 9.28 -4.55
CA GLY A 213 -10.85 10.74 -4.53
C GLY A 213 -9.85 11.52 -3.66
N GLN A 214 -9.30 10.89 -2.62
CA GLN A 214 -8.30 11.50 -1.73
C GLN A 214 -6.96 11.78 -2.41
N ASN A 215 -6.67 11.11 -3.53
CA ASN A 215 -5.40 11.24 -4.25
C ASN A 215 -5.47 12.21 -5.45
N LEU A 216 -6.61 12.84 -5.73
CA LEU A 216 -6.80 13.50 -7.02
C LEU A 216 -6.23 14.92 -7.12
N PHE A 217 -6.28 15.70 -6.03
CA PHE A 217 -6.08 17.17 -6.11
C PHE A 217 -5.22 17.78 -4.99
N ASP A 218 -5.15 17.15 -3.82
CA ASP A 218 -4.48 17.75 -2.65
C ASP A 218 -3.37 16.82 -2.15
N PRO A 219 -2.09 17.16 -2.41
CA PRO A 219 -0.96 16.33 -2.00
C PRO A 219 -0.83 16.20 -0.49
N ARG A 220 -1.42 17.12 0.29
CA ARG A 220 -1.44 17.07 1.77
C ARG A 220 -2.38 15.96 2.29
N ILE A 221 -3.37 15.59 1.47
CA ILE A 221 -4.37 14.55 1.76
C ILE A 221 -3.98 13.22 1.10
N ALA A 222 -3.37 13.25 -0.08
CA ALA A 222 -3.03 12.07 -0.86
C ALA A 222 -2.23 11.03 -0.03
N ASN A 223 -2.53 9.75 -0.24
CA ASN A 223 -1.97 8.64 0.54
C ASN A 223 -0.44 8.58 0.49
N THR A 224 0.17 9.10 -0.59
CA THR A 224 1.63 9.06 -0.80
C THR A 224 2.30 10.42 -0.65
N GLY A 225 1.55 11.46 -0.24
CA GLY A 225 2.04 12.84 -0.19
C GLY A 225 2.16 13.50 -1.56
N VAL A 226 1.75 12.81 -2.62
CA VAL A 226 1.72 13.27 -4.01
C VAL A 226 0.35 12.91 -4.55
N ASP A 227 -0.37 13.92 -5.05
CA ASP A 227 -1.64 13.74 -5.73
C ASP A 227 -1.41 13.38 -7.21
N TRP A 228 -2.50 13.09 -7.92
CA TRP A 228 -2.44 12.68 -9.33
C TRP A 228 -2.42 13.86 -10.31
N GLY A 229 -2.47 15.11 -9.82
CA GLY A 229 -2.41 16.32 -10.63
C GLY A 229 -3.57 16.46 -11.60
N VAL A 230 -4.77 16.04 -11.18
CA VAL A 230 -5.95 15.97 -12.06
C VAL A 230 -6.38 17.37 -12.48
N ASP A 231 -6.34 18.34 -11.58
CA ASP A 231 -6.73 19.72 -11.87
C ASP A 231 -5.72 20.41 -12.79
N GLU A 232 -4.42 20.21 -12.65
CA GLU A 232 -3.44 20.78 -13.57
C GLU A 232 -3.57 20.18 -14.96
N ALA A 233 -3.74 18.86 -15.05
CA ALA A 233 -3.90 18.18 -16.33
C ALA A 233 -5.17 18.65 -17.06
N LEU A 234 -6.31 18.70 -16.37
CA LEU A 234 -7.57 19.16 -16.97
C LEU A 234 -7.54 20.65 -17.31
N THR A 235 -6.93 21.49 -16.46
CA THR A 235 -6.77 22.92 -16.74
C THR A 235 -5.93 23.14 -18.01
N ALA A 236 -4.80 22.43 -18.14
CA ALA A 236 -3.96 22.53 -19.33
C ALA A 236 -4.69 22.09 -20.61
N LEU A 237 -5.40 20.96 -20.57
CA LEU A 237 -6.17 20.46 -21.73
C LEU A 237 -7.30 21.42 -22.15
N VAL A 238 -7.91 22.11 -21.18
CA VAL A 238 -8.92 23.15 -21.45
C VAL A 238 -8.27 24.39 -22.07
N GLU A 239 -7.16 24.85 -21.53
CA GLU A 239 -6.42 26.03 -22.05
C GLU A 239 -5.90 25.79 -23.47
N GLU A 240 -5.53 24.55 -23.79
CA GLU A 240 -5.14 24.11 -25.14
C GLU A 240 -6.33 23.93 -26.10
N GLY A 241 -7.57 23.99 -25.60
CA GLY A 241 -8.78 23.74 -26.39
C GLY A 241 -8.97 22.27 -26.79
N ALA A 242 -8.23 21.34 -26.18
CA ALA A 242 -8.32 19.92 -26.46
C ALA A 242 -9.59 19.27 -25.89
N ILE A 243 -10.09 19.81 -24.77
CA ILE A 243 -11.36 19.41 -24.17
C ILE A 243 -12.16 20.62 -23.72
N GLU A 244 -13.49 20.45 -23.61
CA GLU A 244 -14.33 21.39 -22.88
C GLU A 244 -14.13 21.23 -21.36
N PRO A 245 -14.23 22.31 -20.56
CA PRO A 245 -14.28 22.26 -19.10
C PRO A 245 -15.25 21.19 -18.56
N VAL A 246 -14.78 20.44 -17.55
CA VAL A 246 -15.53 19.37 -16.88
C VAL A 246 -15.55 19.57 -15.37
N ILE A 247 -16.57 19.05 -14.70
CA ILE A 247 -16.57 18.85 -13.25
C ILE A 247 -15.94 17.49 -12.98
N VAL A 248 -15.13 17.38 -11.91
CA VAL A 248 -14.63 16.09 -11.45
C VAL A 248 -15.21 15.77 -10.08
N VAL A 249 -15.71 14.55 -9.92
CA VAL A 249 -16.23 14.03 -8.66
C VAL A 249 -15.37 12.83 -8.24
N GLY A 250 -14.53 13.04 -7.24
CA GLY A 250 -13.65 12.05 -6.64
C GLY A 250 -14.28 11.39 -5.41
N VAL A 251 -14.54 10.10 -5.45
CA VAL A 251 -15.05 9.33 -4.30
C VAL A 251 -13.88 8.71 -3.55
N TRP A 252 -13.71 9.08 -2.28
CA TRP A 252 -12.61 8.58 -1.47
C TRP A 252 -12.78 7.09 -1.21
N SER A 253 -11.68 6.34 -1.32
CA SER A 253 -11.67 4.94 -0.94
C SER A 253 -11.69 4.78 0.59
N SER A 254 -12.00 3.59 1.07
CA SER A 254 -11.92 3.25 2.50
C SER A 254 -11.17 1.94 2.73
N ALA A 255 -11.21 1.40 3.95
CA ALA A 255 -10.67 0.06 4.23
C ALA A 255 -11.29 -1.02 3.33
N MET A 256 -12.48 -0.77 2.78
CA MET A 256 -13.20 -1.65 1.85
C MET A 256 -12.79 -1.48 0.38
N ARG A 257 -11.77 -0.68 0.06
CA ARG A 257 -11.30 -0.40 -1.32
C ARG A 257 -11.17 -1.67 -2.17
N GLY A 258 -10.50 -2.70 -1.67
CA GLY A 258 -10.28 -3.95 -2.39
C GLY A 258 -11.59 -4.65 -2.77
N PRO A 259 -12.44 -5.00 -1.80
CA PRO A 259 -13.76 -5.56 -2.08
C PRO A 259 -14.66 -4.67 -2.94
N GLU A 260 -14.68 -3.35 -2.71
CA GLU A 260 -15.55 -2.41 -3.44
C GLU A 260 -15.13 -2.19 -4.89
N TYR A 261 -13.88 -2.45 -5.26
CA TYR A 261 -13.43 -2.34 -6.65
C TYR A 261 -13.34 -3.71 -7.34
N SER A 262 -13.67 -4.79 -6.63
CA SER A 262 -13.66 -6.13 -7.17
C SER A 262 -15.04 -6.55 -7.71
N PRO A 263 -15.16 -6.95 -8.99
CA PRO A 263 -16.44 -7.40 -9.57
C PRO A 263 -16.98 -8.67 -8.90
N TRP A 264 -16.12 -9.47 -8.27
CA TRP A 264 -16.50 -10.69 -7.56
C TRP A 264 -16.94 -10.44 -6.11
N HIS A 265 -16.93 -9.19 -5.66
CA HIS A 265 -17.26 -8.81 -4.29
C HIS A 265 -18.28 -7.66 -4.28
N ARG A 266 -17.87 -6.46 -3.86
CA ARG A 266 -18.77 -5.34 -3.56
C ARG A 266 -18.77 -4.25 -4.64
N ALA A 267 -18.12 -4.45 -5.78
CA ALA A 267 -18.23 -3.51 -6.89
C ALA A 267 -19.67 -3.26 -7.39
N PRO A 268 -20.58 -4.25 -7.38
CA PRO A 268 -21.99 -3.97 -7.67
C PRO A 268 -22.61 -2.96 -6.69
N ASP A 269 -22.35 -3.08 -5.38
CA ASP A 269 -22.83 -2.13 -4.37
C ASP A 269 -22.24 -0.73 -4.60
N TYR A 270 -20.95 -0.66 -4.90
CA TYR A 270 -20.26 0.59 -5.20
C TYR A 270 -20.83 1.27 -6.45
N ALA A 271 -21.07 0.51 -7.52
CA ALA A 271 -21.71 1.03 -8.73
C ALA A 271 -23.13 1.56 -8.45
N ARG A 272 -23.91 0.88 -7.60
CA ARG A 272 -25.24 1.35 -7.19
C ARG A 272 -25.17 2.63 -6.36
N PHE A 273 -24.21 2.77 -5.46
CA PHE A 273 -23.95 4.03 -4.77
C PHE A 273 -23.68 5.17 -5.76
N LEU A 274 -22.82 4.96 -6.76
CA LEU A 274 -22.53 5.97 -7.76
C LEU A 274 -23.78 6.35 -8.55
N ILE A 275 -24.48 5.38 -9.12
CA ILE A 275 -25.57 5.59 -10.08
C ILE A 275 -26.86 6.04 -9.40
N GLU A 276 -27.23 5.42 -8.28
CA GLU A 276 -28.54 5.63 -7.65
C GLU A 276 -28.53 6.70 -6.55
N GLU A 277 -27.37 7.11 -6.04
CA GLU A 277 -27.27 8.05 -4.92
C GLU A 277 -26.38 9.26 -5.24
N LEU A 278 -25.14 9.02 -5.66
CA LEU A 278 -24.18 10.12 -5.84
C LEU A 278 -24.47 10.94 -7.09
N MET A 279 -24.63 10.30 -8.25
CA MET A 279 -24.89 10.98 -9.53
C MET A 279 -26.15 11.84 -9.49
N PRO A 280 -27.31 11.36 -8.99
CA PRO A 280 -28.51 12.19 -8.87
C PRO A 280 -28.29 13.42 -7.98
N ARG A 281 -27.58 13.25 -6.87
CA ARG A 281 -27.27 14.37 -5.96
C ARG A 281 -26.36 15.41 -6.63
N VAL A 282 -25.31 14.96 -7.32
CA VAL A 282 -24.42 15.87 -8.07
C VAL A 282 -25.19 16.62 -9.16
N ASN A 283 -26.06 15.94 -9.90
CA ASN A 283 -26.89 16.57 -10.94
C ASN A 283 -27.92 17.56 -10.36
N ALA A 284 -28.35 17.39 -9.11
CA ALA A 284 -29.24 18.32 -8.44
C ALA A 284 -28.53 19.55 -7.86
N GLU A 285 -27.28 19.39 -7.39
CA GLU A 285 -26.53 20.47 -6.72
C GLU A 285 -25.60 21.27 -7.67
N TYR A 286 -25.23 20.71 -8.82
CA TYR A 286 -24.30 21.33 -9.76
C TYR A 286 -24.88 21.46 -11.17
N ARG A 287 -24.30 22.37 -11.97
CA ARG A 287 -24.70 22.62 -13.35
C ARG A 287 -24.14 21.54 -14.28
N THR A 288 -24.71 20.34 -14.23
CA THR A 288 -24.23 19.21 -15.04
C THR A 288 -24.97 19.08 -16.37
N LEU A 289 -24.29 18.58 -17.40
CA LEU A 289 -24.93 18.04 -18.59
C LEU A 289 -25.46 16.66 -18.22
N THR A 290 -26.76 16.56 -17.99
CA THR A 290 -27.42 15.28 -17.73
C THR A 290 -27.37 14.40 -18.98
N GLY A 291 -26.74 13.24 -18.86
CA GLY A 291 -26.87 12.12 -19.81
C GLY A 291 -27.65 10.99 -19.17
#